data_AF-F3Z2V8-F1
#
_entry.id   AF-F3Z2V8-F1
#
_cell.length_a   1.000
_cell.length_b   1.000
_cell.length_c   1.000
_cell.angle_alpha   90.00
_cell.angle_beta   90.00
_cell.angle_gamma   90.00
#
_symmetry.space_group_name_H-M   'P 1'
#
loop_
_entity.id
_entity.type
_entity.pdbx_description
1 polymer ?
#
loop_
_entity_poly.entity_id
_entity_poly.type
_entity_poly.pdbx_seq_one_letter_code
_entity_poly.pdbx_strand_id
1 'polypeptide(L)'
;MVRLFGSLDTNARFSAHSECPLLRGAEECKSDWQAPAANAESIEDRKPRFLLCKTCLHRVTAENARTEVQGKHVHVFCNPYGLVFEIGCFGAAPGCAPLGLPSLEFTWFPGYEWQVGVCRGCRAHLGWRYIAVHGGEFYGLILANLVGE
;
A
#
# COMPACT_ATOMS: atom_id res chain seq x y z
N MET A 1 -28.88 -28.91 -22.10
CA MET A 1 -28.77 -28.41 -20.71
C MET A 1 -28.43 -26.92 -20.81
N VAL A 2 -29.38 -26.02 -21.15
CA VAL A 2 -30.37 -25.32 -20.28
C VAL A 2 -29.71 -24.86 -18.97
N ARG A 3 -29.50 -23.56 -18.68
CA ARG A 3 -30.49 -22.50 -18.36
C ARG A 3 -29.90 -21.09 -18.65
N LEU A 4 -30.57 -20.24 -19.43
CA LEU A 4 -31.55 -19.19 -19.06
C LEU A 4 -30.95 -17.94 -18.38
N PHE A 5 -30.85 -16.82 -19.11
CA PHE A 5 -30.96 -15.48 -18.53
C PHE A 5 -32.27 -14.85 -18.98
N GLY A 6 -33.08 -14.50 -17.98
CA GLY A 6 -34.42 -13.95 -18.12
C GLY A 6 -34.42 -12.47 -18.46
N SER A 7 -35.35 -12.16 -19.35
CA SER A 7 -35.98 -10.89 -19.69
C SER A 7 -36.50 -10.12 -18.47
N LEU A 8 -36.54 -8.78 -18.54
CA LEU A 8 -37.79 -8.02 -18.80
C LEU A 8 -37.56 -6.50 -18.74
N ASP A 9 -37.70 -5.88 -19.91
CA ASP A 9 -38.24 -4.53 -20.04
C ASP A 9 -39.67 -4.49 -19.51
N THR A 10 -39.99 -3.50 -18.66
CA THR A 10 -41.31 -2.86 -18.61
C THR A 10 -41.20 -1.47 -17.97
N ASN A 11 -41.13 -0.46 -18.84
CA ASN A 11 -42.02 0.70 -18.89
C ASN A 11 -42.42 1.39 -17.56
N ALA A 12 -41.96 2.63 -17.38
CA ALA A 12 -42.81 3.84 -17.32
C ALA A 12 -42.11 4.97 -16.55
N ARG A 13 -41.96 6.14 -17.19
CA ARG A 13 -42.56 7.39 -16.69
C ARG A 13 -42.37 8.55 -17.67
N PHE A 14 -43.50 8.86 -18.30
CA PHE A 14 -44.06 10.17 -18.65
C PHE A 14 -43.27 11.17 -19.51
N SER A 15 -43.86 11.41 -20.68
CA SER A 15 -43.61 12.46 -21.66
C SER A 15 -43.33 13.83 -21.05
N ALA A 16 -42.28 14.48 -21.54
CA ALA A 16 -42.21 15.93 -21.58
C ALA A 16 -43.00 16.40 -22.81
N HIS A 17 -44.17 17.00 -22.58
CA HIS A 17 -44.80 17.86 -23.57
C HIS A 17 -45.14 19.21 -22.95
N SER A 18 -45.07 20.20 -23.84
CA SER A 18 -45.65 21.55 -23.78
C SER A 18 -45.02 22.55 -22.83
N GLU A 19 -44.24 23.46 -23.44
CA GLU A 19 -44.01 24.82 -22.98
C GLU A 19 -45.33 25.47 -22.52
N CYS A 20 -45.31 26.13 -21.36
CA CYS A 20 -46.37 27.07 -20.99
C CYS A 20 -45.75 28.29 -20.27
N PRO A 21 -45.93 29.52 -20.80
CA PRO A 21 -45.34 30.75 -20.29
C PRO A 21 -46.24 31.42 -19.23
N LEU A 22 -45.59 32.12 -18.29
CA LEU A 22 -46.16 33.05 -17.31
C LEU A 22 -46.97 32.41 -16.17
N LEU A 23 -46.40 32.41 -14.96
CA LEU A 23 -46.82 33.26 -13.82
C LEU A 23 -46.16 32.79 -12.50
N ARG A 24 -45.43 33.73 -11.88
CA ARG A 24 -45.39 34.06 -10.44
C ARG A 24 -45.29 32.92 -9.41
N GLY A 25 -44.21 32.95 -8.64
CA GLY A 25 -44.14 32.32 -7.32
C GLY A 25 -42.75 31.81 -7.02
N ALA A 26 -41.89 32.68 -6.51
CA ALA A 26 -40.66 32.22 -5.85
C ALA A 26 -41.06 31.59 -4.52
N GLU A 27 -41.23 30.27 -4.50
CA GLU A 27 -41.39 29.51 -3.26
C GLU A 27 -40.10 28.71 -3.04
N GLU A 28 -39.27 29.26 -2.16
CA GLU A 28 -38.00 28.68 -1.71
C GLU A 28 -38.23 27.27 -1.14
N CYS A 29 -37.76 26.24 -1.85
CA CYS A 29 -37.56 24.93 -1.25
C CYS A 29 -36.34 25.01 -0.31
N LYS A 30 -36.57 25.48 0.92
CA LYS A 30 -35.60 25.40 2.02
C LYS A 30 -35.49 23.93 2.44
N SER A 31 -34.69 23.17 1.70
CA SER A 31 -34.23 21.89 2.20
C SER A 31 -33.22 22.17 3.31
N ASP A 32 -33.66 21.97 4.54
CA ASP A 32 -32.82 21.90 5.73
C ASP A 32 -31.89 20.67 5.62
N TRP A 33 -30.93 20.74 4.71
CA TRP A 33 -29.81 19.82 4.70
C TRP A 33 -28.73 20.40 5.61
N GLN A 34 -28.87 20.21 6.92
CA GLN A 34 -27.71 20.39 7.81
C GLN A 34 -26.73 19.25 7.55
N ALA A 35 -25.65 19.55 6.83
CA ALA A 35 -24.53 18.64 6.71
C ALA A 35 -24.03 18.28 8.12
N PRO A 36 -23.84 16.99 8.44
CA PRO A 36 -23.22 16.64 9.71
C PRO A 36 -21.82 17.27 9.72
N ALA A 37 -21.49 17.97 10.82
CA ALA A 37 -20.15 18.44 11.10
C ALA A 37 -19.24 17.21 11.37
N ALA A 38 -18.97 16.45 10.32
CA ALA A 38 -17.91 15.48 10.30
C ALA A 38 -16.61 16.29 10.34
N ASN A 39 -15.83 16.06 11.38
CA ASN A 39 -14.51 16.61 11.58
C ASN A 39 -13.72 16.47 10.26
N ALA A 40 -13.65 17.56 9.50
CA ALA A 40 -12.99 17.60 8.21
C ALA A 40 -11.50 17.70 8.49
N GLU A 41 -10.88 16.58 8.87
CA GLU A 41 -9.44 16.44 8.68
C GLU A 41 -9.19 16.63 7.18
N SER A 42 -8.51 17.73 6.85
CA SER A 42 -8.24 18.09 5.46
C SER A 42 -7.41 16.99 4.80
N ILE A 43 -7.65 16.75 3.51
CA ILE A 43 -6.88 15.78 2.71
C ILE A 43 -5.36 16.11 2.74
N GLU A 44 -5.01 17.36 3.08
CA GLU A 44 -3.65 17.87 3.23
C GLU A 44 -2.89 17.34 4.47
N ASP A 45 -3.58 16.79 5.48
CA ASP A 45 -2.94 16.39 6.75
C ASP A 45 -2.40 14.94 6.78
N ARG A 46 -2.63 14.15 5.72
CA ARG A 46 -2.07 12.78 5.59
C ARG A 46 -0.76 12.76 4.81
N LYS A 47 0.25 13.53 5.26
CA LYS A 47 1.61 13.35 4.73
C LYS A 47 2.06 11.90 5.00
N PRO A 48 2.58 11.17 3.99
CA PRO A 48 3.07 9.82 4.20
C PRO A 48 4.23 9.83 5.18
N ARG A 49 4.16 8.99 6.21
CA ARG A 49 5.25 8.77 7.16
C ARG A 49 6.28 7.83 6.55
N PHE A 50 7.56 8.13 6.76
CA PHE A 50 8.67 7.34 6.23
C PHE A 50 9.47 6.67 7.35
N LEU A 51 10.03 5.50 7.01
CA LEU A 51 11.11 4.88 7.74
C LEU A 51 12.43 5.27 7.10
N LEU A 52 13.34 5.79 7.91
CA LEU A 52 14.63 6.31 7.53
C LEU A 52 15.73 5.33 7.93
N CYS A 53 16.85 5.37 7.21
CA CYS A 53 18.05 4.65 7.59
C CYS A 53 18.57 5.21 8.92
N LYS A 54 18.75 4.36 9.93
CA LYS A 54 19.25 4.78 11.24
C LYS A 54 20.64 5.43 11.19
N THR A 55 21.47 5.06 10.21
CA THR A 55 22.85 5.55 10.09
C THR A 55 22.95 6.94 9.47
N CYS A 56 22.13 7.26 8.46
CA CYS A 56 22.27 8.50 7.68
C CYS A 56 20.97 9.26 7.44
N LEU A 57 19.85 8.80 8.01
CA LEU A 57 18.52 9.37 7.88
C LEU A 57 17.95 9.43 6.46
N HIS A 58 18.58 8.75 5.49
CA HIS A 58 18.04 8.61 4.15
C HIS A 58 16.70 7.86 4.18
N ARG A 59 15.67 8.38 3.51
CA ARG A 59 14.36 7.71 3.40
C ARG A 59 14.51 6.35 2.74
N VAL A 60 14.07 5.29 3.43
CA VAL A 60 14.20 3.90 2.94
C VAL A 60 12.89 3.41 2.34
N THR A 61 11.81 3.51 3.11
CA THR A 61 10.47 3.05 2.73
C THR A 61 9.40 3.88 3.43
N ALA A 62 8.16 3.80 2.96
CA ALA A 62 7.00 4.43 3.61
C ALA A 62 6.36 3.47 4.63
N GLU A 63 5.78 3.99 5.70
CA GLU A 63 5.10 3.15 6.70
C GLU A 63 3.91 2.39 6.12
N ASN A 64 3.23 2.96 5.12
CA ASN A 64 2.12 2.30 4.42
C ASN A 64 2.56 1.25 3.39
N ALA A 65 3.87 1.10 3.15
CA ALA A 65 4.40 0.06 2.27
C ALA A 65 4.58 -1.29 2.99
N ARG A 66 4.28 -1.37 4.29
CA ARG A 66 4.26 -2.63 5.04
C ARG A 66 3.36 -3.64 4.34
N THR A 67 3.85 -4.86 4.20
CA THR A 67 3.10 -5.99 3.64
C THR A 67 3.30 -7.22 4.51
N GLU A 68 2.39 -8.18 4.38
CA GLU A 68 2.51 -9.49 5.00
C GLU A 68 3.08 -10.49 3.99
N VAL A 69 4.04 -11.29 4.45
CA VAL A 69 4.57 -12.43 3.71
C VAL A 69 4.39 -13.64 4.61
N GLN A 70 3.76 -14.69 4.09
CA GLN A 70 3.38 -15.88 4.88
C GLN A 70 2.52 -15.52 6.12
N GLY A 71 1.60 -14.57 5.96
CA GLY A 71 0.63 -14.18 6.99
C GLY A 71 1.20 -13.33 8.14
N LYS A 72 2.42 -12.81 8.02
CA LYS A 72 3.02 -11.90 9.01
C LYS A 72 3.83 -10.80 8.34
N HIS A 73 3.79 -9.61 8.93
CA HIS A 73 4.66 -8.51 8.55
C HIS A 73 6.07 -8.64 9.14
N VAL A 74 6.18 -9.07 10.41
CA VAL A 74 7.44 -9.20 11.13
C VAL A 74 7.84 -10.66 11.28
N HIS A 75 9.11 -10.95 11.00
CA HIS A 75 9.71 -12.28 11.16
C HIS A 75 11.02 -12.18 11.93
N VAL A 76 11.34 -13.21 12.70
CA VAL A 76 12.64 -13.35 13.38
C VAL A 76 13.35 -14.57 12.82
N PHE A 77 14.52 -14.36 12.24
CA PHE A 77 15.31 -15.42 11.62
C PHE A 77 16.74 -15.45 12.13
N CYS A 78 17.37 -16.61 12.06
CA CYS A 78 18.79 -16.80 12.32
C CYS A 78 19.48 -17.16 11.00
N ASN A 79 20.59 -16.49 10.67
CA ASN A 79 21.41 -16.88 9.53
C ASN A 79 22.31 -18.09 9.89
N PRO A 80 22.95 -18.77 8.91
CA PRO A 80 23.82 -19.91 9.15
C PRO A 80 25.03 -19.62 10.07
N TYR A 81 25.39 -18.36 10.25
CA TYR A 81 26.47 -17.91 11.12
C TYR A 81 26.01 -17.59 12.55
N GLY A 82 24.75 -17.86 12.90
CA GLY A 82 24.21 -17.65 14.25
C GLY A 82 23.71 -16.22 14.53
N LEU A 83 23.64 -15.35 13.52
CA LEU A 83 23.13 -13.98 13.70
C LEU A 83 21.61 -13.94 13.58
N VAL A 84 20.96 -13.37 14.59
CA VAL A 84 19.50 -13.22 14.64
C VAL A 84 19.09 -11.84 14.13
N PHE A 85 18.07 -11.82 13.26
CA PHE A 85 17.51 -10.61 12.68
C PHE A 85 16.00 -10.58 12.88
N GLU A 86 15.49 -9.46 13.38
CA GLU A 86 14.08 -9.10 13.30
C GLU A 86 13.87 -8.26 12.03
N ILE A 87 13.06 -8.78 11.10
CA ILE A 87 12.81 -8.19 9.80
C ILE A 87 11.34 -7.81 9.62
N GLY A 88 11.10 -6.64 9.04
CA GLY A 88 9.79 -6.23 8.55
C GLY A 88 9.69 -6.37 7.04
N CYS A 89 8.56 -6.84 6.54
CA CYS A 89 8.28 -7.01 5.12
C CYS A 89 7.63 -5.76 4.50
N PHE A 90 8.20 -5.25 3.41
CA PHE A 90 7.71 -4.06 2.70
C PHE A 90 7.56 -4.35 1.21
N GLY A 91 6.44 -3.95 0.62
CA GLY A 91 6.20 -4.10 -0.82
C GLY A 91 7.07 -3.19 -1.68
N ALA A 92 7.55 -2.08 -1.13
CA ALA A 92 8.46 -1.15 -1.80
C ALA A 92 9.46 -0.57 -0.81
N ALA A 93 10.73 -0.42 -1.22
CA ALA A 93 11.76 0.24 -0.43
C ALA A 93 12.73 1.00 -1.36
N PRO A 94 12.32 2.13 -1.97
CA PRO A 94 13.13 2.82 -2.98
C PRO A 94 14.50 3.26 -2.47
N GLY A 95 14.67 3.50 -1.17
CA GLY A 95 15.97 3.84 -0.56
C GLY A 95 16.86 2.65 -0.23
N CYS A 96 16.42 1.42 -0.52
CA CYS A 96 17.20 0.19 -0.40
C CYS A 96 17.61 -0.29 -1.80
N ALA A 97 18.91 -0.36 -2.07
CA ALA A 97 19.46 -0.87 -3.31
C ALA A 97 19.91 -2.33 -3.15
N PRO A 98 19.57 -3.23 -4.09
CA PRO A 98 20.12 -4.58 -4.10
C PRO A 98 21.61 -4.56 -4.45
N LEU A 99 22.36 -5.47 -3.83
CA LEU A 99 23.80 -5.66 -4.01
C LEU A 99 24.08 -7.15 -4.27
N GLY A 100 24.87 -7.42 -5.31
CA GLY A 100 25.24 -8.78 -5.72
C GLY A 100 24.20 -9.46 -6.61
N LEU A 101 24.43 -10.74 -6.92
CA LEU A 101 23.50 -11.58 -7.67
C LEU A 101 22.42 -12.14 -6.74
N PRO A 102 21.18 -12.37 -7.23
CA PRO A 102 20.17 -13.11 -6.48
C PRO A 102 20.66 -14.52 -6.12
N SER A 103 20.27 -15.01 -4.94
CA SER A 103 20.61 -16.34 -4.46
C SER A 103 19.42 -17.02 -3.78
N LEU A 104 19.29 -18.32 -3.97
CA LEU A 104 18.37 -19.18 -3.20
C LEU A 104 19.02 -19.71 -1.91
N GLU A 105 20.33 -19.52 -1.76
CA GLU A 105 21.10 -20.11 -0.67
C GLU A 105 20.57 -19.64 0.69
N PHE A 106 20.12 -20.57 1.53
CA PHE A 106 19.54 -20.27 2.84
C PHE A 106 18.42 -19.21 2.83
N THR A 107 17.62 -19.15 1.76
CA THR A 107 16.47 -18.24 1.74
C THR A 107 15.51 -18.56 2.90
N TRP A 108 15.13 -17.51 3.65
CA TRP A 108 14.13 -17.65 4.72
C TRP A 108 12.69 -17.67 4.18
N PHE A 109 12.49 -17.23 2.94
CA PHE A 109 11.20 -17.23 2.28
C PHE A 109 11.23 -18.20 1.09
N PRO A 110 10.76 -19.45 1.27
CA PRO A 110 10.66 -20.43 0.18
C PRO A 110 9.96 -19.85 -1.06
N GLY A 111 10.54 -20.12 -2.24
CA GLY A 111 10.07 -19.58 -3.52
C GLY A 111 10.61 -18.19 -3.87
N TYR A 112 11.51 -17.63 -3.05
CA TYR A 112 12.15 -16.34 -3.31
C TYR A 112 13.68 -16.45 -3.32
N GLU A 113 14.29 -15.85 -4.35
CA GLU A 113 15.70 -15.50 -4.36
C GLU A 113 15.91 -14.22 -3.57
N TRP A 114 17.07 -14.05 -2.95
CA TRP A 114 17.40 -12.83 -2.21
C TRP A 114 18.68 -12.17 -2.71
N GLN A 115 18.73 -10.84 -2.58
CA GLN A 115 19.92 -10.02 -2.73
C GLN A 115 20.12 -9.21 -1.44
N VAL A 116 21.38 -8.95 -1.08
CA VAL A 116 21.68 -8.04 0.03
C VAL A 116 21.13 -6.66 -0.30
N GLY A 117 20.40 -6.05 0.63
CA GLY A 117 19.83 -4.72 0.52
C GLY A 117 20.66 -3.71 1.31
N VAL A 118 21.18 -2.69 0.62
CA VAL A 118 21.98 -1.62 1.23
C VAL A 118 21.32 -0.26 1.09
N CYS A 119 21.54 0.63 2.06
CA CYS A 119 21.06 1.99 1.99
C CYS A 119 21.63 2.73 0.77
N ARG A 120 20.79 3.38 -0.03
CA ARG A 120 21.25 4.22 -1.15
C ARG A 120 22.09 5.42 -0.69
N GLY A 121 21.82 5.94 0.51
CA GLY A 121 22.54 7.11 1.05
C GLY A 121 23.93 6.78 1.58
N CYS A 122 24.08 5.69 2.34
CA CYS A 122 25.34 5.39 3.05
C CYS A 122 25.89 3.98 2.84
N ARG A 123 25.21 3.12 2.09
CA ARG A 123 25.54 1.70 1.85
C ARG A 123 25.50 0.81 3.09
N ALA A 124 25.02 1.30 4.23
CA ALA A 124 24.77 0.45 5.40
C ALA A 124 23.82 -0.71 5.03
N HIS A 125 24.06 -1.89 5.57
CA HIS A 125 23.20 -3.05 5.36
C HIS A 125 21.82 -2.79 5.98
N LEU A 126 20.77 -2.81 5.16
CA LEU A 126 19.40 -2.58 5.61
C LEU A 126 18.55 -3.86 5.64
N GLY A 127 18.99 -4.93 5.00
CA GLY A 127 18.26 -6.19 4.94
C GLY A 127 18.41 -6.82 3.56
N TRP A 128 17.31 -7.27 2.95
CA TRP A 128 17.33 -8.04 1.71
C TRP A 128 16.19 -7.65 0.77
N ARG A 129 16.44 -7.71 -0.53
CA ARG A 129 15.40 -7.73 -1.57
C ARG A 129 15.10 -9.18 -1.92
N TYR A 130 13.82 -9.57 -1.89
CA TYR A 130 13.35 -10.89 -2.24
C TYR A 130 12.58 -10.85 -3.56
N ILE A 131 12.91 -11.76 -4.48
CA ILE A 131 12.36 -11.84 -5.82
C ILE A 131 11.67 -13.19 -5.95
N ALA A 132 10.37 -13.20 -6.24
CA ALA A 132 9.64 -14.45 -6.44
C ALA A 132 10.05 -15.07 -7.77
N VAL A 133 10.23 -16.40 -7.78
CA VAL A 133 10.55 -17.15 -9.02
C VAL A 133 9.47 -17.00 -10.09
N HIS A 134 8.22 -16.72 -9.69
CA HIS A 134 7.07 -16.56 -10.58
C HIS A 134 6.59 -15.11 -10.74
N GLY A 135 7.40 -14.13 -10.32
CA GLY A 135 7.12 -12.70 -10.47
C GLY A 135 6.62 -12.02 -9.19
N GLY A 136 6.97 -10.74 -9.06
CA GLY A 136 6.79 -9.95 -7.85
C GLY A 136 8.04 -9.91 -6.98
N GLU A 137 8.10 -8.92 -6.09
CA GLU A 137 9.19 -8.73 -5.15
C GLU A 137 8.69 -8.10 -3.86
N PHE A 138 9.51 -8.23 -2.81
CA PHE A 138 9.35 -7.46 -1.59
C PHE A 138 10.72 -7.24 -0.95
N TYR A 139 10.74 -6.47 0.14
CA TYR A 139 11.95 -6.17 0.90
C TYR A 139 11.77 -6.64 2.34
N GLY A 140 12.70 -7.45 2.83
CA GLY A 140 12.82 -7.80 4.25
C GLY A 140 13.86 -6.89 4.87
N LEU A 141 13.44 -5.85 5.60
CA LEU A 141 14.35 -4.86 6.18
C LEU A 141 14.56 -5.11 7.68
N ILE A 142 15.81 -5.03 8.13
CA ILE A 142 16.20 -5.17 9.54
C ILE A 142 15.64 -3.98 10.32
N LEU A 143 14.68 -4.23 11.20
CA LEU A 143 13.96 -3.15 11.90
C LEU A 143 14.90 -2.30 12.78
N ALA A 144 15.90 -2.92 13.39
CA ALA A 144 16.91 -2.25 14.20
C ALA A 144 17.76 -1.22 13.42
N ASN A 145 17.77 -1.29 12.08
CA ASN A 145 18.51 -0.39 11.20
C ASN A 145 17.64 0.73 10.62
N LEU A 146 16.37 0.81 11.05
CA LEU A 146 15.42 1.84 10.64
C LEU A 146 14.98 2.70 11.84
N VAL A 147 14.59 3.94 11.56
CA VAL A 147 13.95 4.87 12.52
C VAL A 147 12.77 5.57 11.83
N GLY A 148 11.73 5.94 12.58
CA GLY A 148 10.64 6.75 12.04
C GLY A 148 11.06 8.18 11.77
N GLU A 149 10.43 8.83 10.79
CA GLU A 149 10.46 10.28 10.57
C GLU A 149 9.63 11.04 11.63
#